data_AF-A0A482UQR2-F1
#
_entry.id   AF-A0A482UQR2-F1
#
_cell.length_a   1.000
_cell.length_b   1.000
_cell.length_c   1.000
_cell.angle_alpha   90.00
_cell.angle_beta   90.00
_cell.angle_gamma   90.00
#
_symmetry.space_group_name_H-M   'P 1'
#
loop_
_entity.id
_entity.type
_entity.pdbx_description
1 polymer ?
#
loop_
_entity_poly.entity_id
_entity_poly.type
_entity_poly.pdbx_seq_one_letter_code
_entity_poly.pdbx_strand_id
1 'polypeptide(L)'
;MLAFIAELVKFKVAPPIFVLRVIKTLLADFTPTHVVLLCTVMEACGRYLFLLPHTHSLMEGYVQSMLRLRHARHMDLYHQTLIDSAYFSVLPPVRIRRKGDGEGEEESVVQKYIKYIILHKLGEPGACVDDIITSLRRLPWSSPTEDILKHVLKCMLKIAYTHYTTIPALADTISGLNPYHSRLIVTLVDCVWEHVQNGLEVPLKRDLQRTLGVVRLFGEMYNFMCISTGEVMDFLYHVLHFGHAETPTPAPISTPI
;
A
#
# COMPACT_ATOMS: atom_id res chain seq x y z
N MET A 1 -7.60 -8.88 -26.75
CA MET A 1 -8.56 -10.01 -26.60
C MET A 1 -8.15 -10.98 -25.50
N LEU A 2 -6.93 -11.53 -25.50
CA LEU A 2 -6.49 -12.49 -24.48
C LEU A 2 -6.44 -11.93 -23.05
N ALA A 3 -6.05 -10.66 -22.88
CA ALA A 3 -6.11 -9.98 -21.58
C ALA A 3 -7.55 -9.89 -21.02
N PHE A 4 -8.54 -9.68 -21.89
CA PHE A 4 -9.94 -9.65 -21.49
C PHE A 4 -10.42 -11.02 -20.99
N ILE A 5 -10.03 -12.10 -21.69
CA ILE A 5 -10.33 -13.48 -21.28
C ILE A 5 -9.66 -13.80 -19.93
N ALA A 6 -8.42 -13.33 -19.74
CA ALA A 6 -7.69 -13.47 -18.48
C ALA A 6 -8.42 -12.77 -17.31
N GLU A 7 -8.98 -11.58 -17.54
CA GLU A 7 -9.81 -10.88 -16.55
C GLU A 7 -11.12 -11.64 -16.26
N LEU A 8 -11.81 -12.19 -17.26
CA LEU A 8 -13.01 -13.01 -17.04
C LEU A 8 -12.75 -14.23 -16.13
N VAL A 9 -11.56 -14.83 -16.22
CA VAL A 9 -11.16 -15.95 -15.34
C VAL A 9 -10.90 -15.47 -13.90
N LYS A 10 -10.30 -14.29 -13.71
CA LYS A 10 -10.14 -13.71 -12.37
C LYS A 10 -11.48 -13.42 -11.69
N PHE A 11 -12.45 -12.91 -12.45
CA PHE A 11 -13.81 -12.67 -11.97
C PHE A 11 -14.67 -13.92 -11.85
N LYS A 12 -14.10 -15.11 -12.12
CA LYS A 12 -14.78 -16.41 -12.08
C LYS A 12 -15.99 -16.50 -13.03
N VAL A 13 -16.05 -15.65 -14.06
CA VAL A 13 -17.06 -15.71 -15.12
C VAL A 13 -16.73 -16.85 -16.10
N ALA A 14 -15.44 -17.09 -16.33
CA ALA A 14 -14.94 -18.19 -17.15
C ALA A 14 -14.10 -19.18 -16.31
N PRO A 15 -14.14 -20.49 -16.63
CA PRO A 15 -13.38 -21.48 -15.89
C PRO A 15 -11.86 -21.38 -16.19
N PRO A 16 -10.99 -21.60 -15.19
CA PRO A 16 -9.52 -21.51 -15.34
C PRO A 16 -8.93 -22.40 -16.43
N ILE A 17 -9.57 -23.55 -16.70
CA ILE A 17 -9.11 -24.53 -17.71
C ILE A 17 -9.01 -23.94 -19.12
N PHE A 18 -9.83 -22.93 -19.42
CA PHE A 18 -9.84 -22.29 -20.73
C PHE A 18 -8.50 -21.60 -21.01
N VAL A 19 -8.02 -20.79 -20.06
CA VAL A 19 -6.74 -20.08 -20.18
C VAL A 19 -5.55 -21.04 -20.10
N LEU A 20 -5.62 -22.09 -19.26
CA LEU A 20 -4.56 -23.11 -19.20
C LEU A 20 -4.37 -23.83 -20.54
N ARG A 21 -5.46 -24.11 -21.28
CA ARG A 21 -5.35 -24.68 -22.64
C ARG A 21 -4.69 -23.71 -23.61
N VAL A 22 -5.03 -22.43 -23.54
CA VAL A 22 -4.40 -21.39 -24.36
C VAL A 22 -2.90 -21.31 -24.09
N ILE A 23 -2.49 -21.30 -22.82
CA ILE A 23 -1.07 -21.31 -22.42
C ILE A 23 -0.37 -22.56 -22.99
N LYS A 24 -0.99 -23.74 -22.88
CA LYS A 24 -0.45 -24.99 -23.43
C LYS A 24 -0.23 -24.91 -24.95
N THR A 25 -1.19 -24.37 -25.71
CA THR A 25 -1.06 -24.21 -27.16
C THR A 25 0.04 -23.22 -27.54
N LEU A 26 0.17 -22.10 -26.81
CA LEU A 26 1.21 -21.11 -27.05
C LEU A 26 2.61 -21.62 -26.70
N LEU A 27 2.73 -22.50 -25.70
CA LEU A 27 3.99 -23.16 -25.35
C LEU A 27 4.39 -24.26 -26.34
N ALA A 28 3.42 -24.90 -27.00
CA ALA A 28 3.69 -25.94 -27.98
C ALA A 28 4.30 -25.36 -29.27
N ASP A 29 3.84 -24.18 -29.68
CA ASP A 29 4.35 -23.46 -30.85
C ASP A 29 4.96 -22.12 -30.45
N PHE A 30 6.27 -22.11 -30.20
CA PHE A 30 6.96 -20.97 -29.58
C PHE A 30 7.49 -19.96 -30.61
N THR A 31 6.58 -19.35 -31.38
CA THR A 31 6.90 -18.28 -32.34
C THR A 31 7.02 -16.91 -31.64
N PRO A 32 7.70 -15.91 -32.22
CA PRO A 32 7.81 -14.57 -31.63
C PRO A 32 6.44 -13.95 -31.26
N THR A 33 5.44 -14.11 -32.13
CA THR A 33 4.06 -13.65 -31.86
C THR A 33 3.43 -14.39 -30.68
N HIS A 34 3.61 -15.71 -30.62
CA HIS A 34 3.10 -16.52 -29.50
C HIS A 34 3.80 -16.21 -28.17
N VAL A 35 5.08 -15.84 -28.19
CA VAL A 35 5.80 -15.36 -26.99
C VAL A 35 5.13 -14.10 -26.44
N VAL A 36 4.80 -13.13 -27.30
CA VAL A 36 4.10 -11.91 -26.87
C VAL A 36 2.74 -12.25 -26.29
N LEU A 37 1.94 -13.08 -26.98
CA LEU A 37 0.62 -13.48 -26.49
C LEU A 37 0.71 -14.26 -25.17
N LEU A 38 1.67 -15.16 -25.02
CA LEU A 38 1.90 -15.91 -23.79
C LEU A 38 2.22 -14.96 -22.63
N CYS A 39 3.18 -14.05 -22.81
CA CYS A 39 3.56 -13.08 -21.78
C CYS A 39 2.38 -12.21 -21.36
N THR A 40 1.56 -11.72 -22.30
CA THR A 40 0.37 -10.93 -21.97
C THR A 40 -0.65 -11.70 -21.12
N VAL A 41 -0.84 -13.01 -21.37
CA VAL A 41 -1.73 -13.86 -20.57
C VAL A 41 -1.13 -14.12 -19.17
N MET A 42 0.18 -14.37 -19.10
CA MET A 42 0.89 -14.61 -17.84
C MET A 42 0.87 -13.39 -16.94
N GLU A 43 1.11 -12.20 -17.48
CA GLU A 43 1.05 -10.93 -16.75
C GLU A 43 -0.37 -10.61 -16.29
N ALA A 44 -1.38 -10.90 -17.11
CA ALA A 44 -2.75 -10.66 -16.75
C ALA A 44 -3.19 -11.60 -15.62
N CYS A 45 -3.19 -12.92 -15.80
CA CYS A 45 -3.82 -13.86 -14.85
C CYS A 45 -2.90 -14.96 -14.29
N GLY A 46 -1.63 -14.99 -14.68
CA GLY A 46 -0.72 -16.08 -14.30
C GLY A 46 -0.54 -16.19 -12.79
N ARG A 47 -0.38 -15.07 -12.07
CA ARG A 47 -0.29 -15.08 -10.60
C ARG A 47 -1.56 -15.65 -9.94
N TYR A 48 -2.73 -15.28 -10.46
CA TYR A 48 -4.01 -15.78 -9.94
C TYR A 48 -4.11 -17.30 -10.09
N LEU A 49 -3.78 -17.82 -11.28
CA LEU A 49 -3.74 -19.26 -11.56
C LEU A 49 -2.69 -20.00 -10.73
N PHE A 50 -1.56 -19.35 -10.43
CA PHE A 50 -0.52 -19.94 -9.59
C PHE A 50 -0.97 -20.09 -8.13
N LEU A 51 -1.74 -19.14 -7.59
CA LEU A 51 -2.19 -19.15 -6.19
C LEU A 51 -3.37 -20.11 -5.90
N LEU A 52 -4.02 -20.64 -6.94
CA LEU A 52 -5.15 -21.55 -6.82
C LEU A 52 -4.67 -23.00 -6.63
N PRO A 53 -5.16 -23.74 -5.61
CA PRO A 53 -4.61 -25.06 -5.25
C PRO A 53 -4.76 -26.11 -6.36
N HIS A 54 -5.82 -26.02 -7.16
CA HIS A 54 -6.10 -26.98 -8.24
C HIS A 54 -5.40 -26.66 -9.57
N THR A 55 -4.84 -25.45 -9.74
CA THR A 55 -4.11 -25.04 -10.95
C THR A 55 -2.63 -24.80 -10.72
N HIS A 56 -2.18 -24.72 -9.46
CA HIS A 56 -0.79 -24.45 -9.08
C HIS A 56 0.22 -25.36 -9.80
N SER A 57 0.05 -26.68 -9.72
CA SER A 57 1.00 -27.65 -10.30
C SER A 57 1.13 -27.53 -11.82
N LEU A 58 0.01 -27.30 -12.52
CA LEU A 58 0.02 -27.08 -13.97
C LEU A 58 0.73 -25.78 -14.32
N MET A 59 0.43 -24.72 -13.57
CA MET A 59 0.99 -23.41 -13.78
C MET A 59 2.51 -23.37 -13.55
N GLU A 60 2.97 -24.06 -12.50
CA GLU A 60 4.40 -24.26 -12.21
C GLU A 60 5.11 -24.96 -13.39
N GLY A 61 4.52 -26.05 -13.91
CA GLY A 61 5.05 -26.74 -15.09
C GLY A 61 5.10 -25.86 -16.34
N TYR A 62 4.12 -24.99 -16.56
CA TYR A 62 4.11 -24.05 -17.68
C TYR A 62 5.17 -22.96 -17.54
N VAL A 63 5.35 -22.40 -16.35
CA VAL A 63 6.41 -21.41 -16.09
C VAL A 63 7.80 -22.02 -16.31
N GLN A 64 8.04 -23.22 -15.79
CA GLN A 64 9.31 -23.93 -16.02
C GLN A 64 9.53 -24.24 -17.51
N SER A 65 8.48 -24.62 -18.23
CA SER A 65 8.54 -24.87 -19.67
C SER A 65 8.88 -23.59 -20.46
N MET A 66 8.29 -22.46 -20.08
CA MET A 66 8.59 -21.15 -20.67
C MET A 66 10.06 -20.76 -20.50
N LEU A 67 10.61 -20.91 -19.30
CA LEU A 67 12.03 -20.62 -19.02
C LEU A 67 12.96 -21.57 -19.78
N ARG A 68 12.62 -22.87 -19.84
CA ARG A 68 13.40 -23.84 -20.61
C ARG A 68 13.43 -23.49 -22.09
N LEU A 69 12.28 -23.11 -22.67
CA LEU A 69 12.18 -22.69 -24.07
C LEU A 69 12.97 -21.40 -24.33
N ARG A 70 12.97 -20.48 -23.35
CA ARG A 70 13.79 -19.26 -23.43
C ARG A 70 15.28 -19.58 -23.55
N HIS A 71 15.80 -20.50 -22.74
CA HIS A 71 17.23 -20.85 -22.78
C HIS A 71 17.60 -21.71 -23.99
N ALA A 72 16.67 -22.53 -24.50
CA ALA A 72 16.92 -23.40 -25.64
C ALA A 72 16.88 -22.69 -27.01
N ARG A 73 16.19 -21.54 -27.09
CA ARG A 73 16.00 -20.78 -28.34
C ARG A 73 16.85 -19.51 -28.32
N HIS A 74 17.57 -19.25 -29.41
CA HIS A 74 18.23 -17.96 -29.61
C HIS A 74 17.17 -16.91 -29.94
N MET A 75 16.64 -16.25 -28.91
CA MET A 75 15.66 -15.18 -29.04
C MET A 75 16.31 -13.81 -28.92
N ASP A 76 15.72 -12.82 -29.58
CA ASP A 76 16.11 -11.43 -29.43
C ASP A 76 15.90 -10.91 -28.00
N LEU A 77 16.71 -9.93 -27.59
CA LEU A 77 16.73 -9.34 -26.25
C LEU A 77 15.35 -8.85 -25.82
N TYR A 78 14.56 -8.30 -26.75
CA TYR A 78 13.19 -7.87 -26.51
C TYR A 78 12.31 -9.01 -25.95
N HIS A 79 12.30 -10.17 -26.62
CA HIS A 79 11.47 -11.31 -26.23
C HIS A 79 11.96 -11.94 -24.92
N GLN A 80 13.28 -11.96 -24.69
CA GLN A 80 13.85 -12.42 -23.42
C GLN A 80 13.39 -11.54 -22.26
N THR A 81 13.42 -10.22 -22.45
CA THR A 81 12.98 -9.24 -21.44
C THR A 81 11.48 -9.38 -21.14
N LEU A 82 10.67 -9.62 -22.17
CA LEU A 82 9.23 -9.85 -22.02
C LEU A 82 8.93 -11.11 -21.19
N ILE A 83 9.67 -12.19 -21.42
CA ILE A 83 9.55 -13.43 -20.66
C ILE A 83 9.97 -13.23 -19.20
N ASP A 84 11.02 -12.44 -18.95
CA ASP A 84 11.45 -12.10 -17.59
C ASP A 84 10.38 -11.29 -16.85
N SER A 85 9.80 -10.27 -17.49
CA SER A 85 8.68 -9.49 -16.95
C SER A 85 7.50 -10.39 -16.57
N ALA A 86 7.08 -11.25 -17.50
CA ALA A 86 5.99 -12.20 -17.29
C ALA A 86 6.30 -13.18 -16.16
N TYR A 87 7.52 -13.71 -16.09
CA TYR A 87 7.97 -14.59 -15.02
C TYR A 87 7.87 -13.92 -13.65
N PHE A 88 8.41 -12.71 -13.50
CA PHE A 88 8.37 -11.97 -12.24
C PHE A 88 6.96 -11.48 -11.87
N SER A 89 6.06 -11.33 -12.83
CA SER A 89 4.64 -11.05 -12.56
C SER A 89 3.94 -12.23 -11.85
N VAL A 90 4.23 -13.46 -12.30
CA VAL A 90 3.67 -14.69 -11.73
C VAL A 90 4.34 -15.05 -10.40
N LEU A 91 5.67 -15.10 -10.40
CA LEU A 91 6.53 -15.41 -9.27
C LEU A 91 7.34 -14.17 -8.92
N PRO A 92 6.75 -13.20 -8.20
CA PRO A 92 7.54 -12.07 -7.73
C PRO A 92 8.66 -12.61 -6.85
N PRO A 93 9.85 -12.00 -6.89
CA PRO A 93 10.87 -12.33 -5.93
C PRO A 93 10.28 -12.15 -4.54
N VAL A 94 10.46 -13.15 -3.67
CA VAL A 94 10.15 -13.00 -2.25
C VAL A 94 10.87 -11.73 -1.84
N ARG A 95 10.11 -10.72 -1.38
CA ARG A 95 10.70 -9.59 -0.67
C ARG A 95 11.27 -10.20 0.61
N ILE A 96 12.49 -10.74 0.52
CA ILE A 96 13.33 -10.98 1.67
C ILE A 96 13.40 -9.60 2.28
N ARG A 97 12.72 -9.40 3.42
CA ARG A 97 12.97 -8.23 4.26
C ARG A 97 14.49 -8.20 4.37
N ARG A 98 15.14 -7.22 3.74
CA ARG A 98 16.56 -7.05 3.93
C ARG A 98 16.71 -6.95 5.44
N LYS A 99 17.49 -7.84 6.01
CA LYS A 99 17.80 -7.91 7.44
C LYS A 99 18.44 -6.60 7.97
N GLY A 100 18.62 -5.59 7.11
CA GLY A 100 19.14 -4.25 7.40
C GLY A 100 18.11 -3.11 7.43
N ASP A 101 16.83 -3.31 7.09
CA ASP A 101 15.84 -2.21 7.16
C ASP A 101 15.22 -2.03 8.58
N GLY A 102 15.92 -2.50 9.63
CA GLY A 102 15.55 -2.26 11.04
C GLY A 102 15.77 -3.42 12.02
N GLU A 103 16.44 -4.52 11.64
CA GLU A 103 16.74 -5.64 12.57
C GLU A 103 18.21 -5.65 13.05
N GLY A 104 19.04 -4.70 12.62
CA GLY A 104 20.45 -4.60 13.01
C GLY A 104 20.75 -3.66 14.18
N GLU A 105 19.79 -2.80 14.56
CA GLU A 105 19.89 -1.98 15.76
C GLU A 105 19.09 -2.67 16.86
N GLU A 106 19.74 -3.04 17.96
CA GLU A 106 19.01 -3.47 19.16
C GLU A 106 18.04 -2.36 19.54
N GLU A 107 16.73 -2.60 19.37
CA GLU A 107 15.74 -1.57 19.66
C GLU A 107 15.88 -1.11 21.10
N SER A 108 16.14 0.20 21.24
CA SER A 108 16.31 0.86 22.52
C SER A 108 15.11 0.61 23.43
N VAL A 109 15.35 0.58 24.75
CA VAL A 109 14.30 0.38 25.75
C VAL A 109 13.19 1.41 25.58
N VAL A 110 13.54 2.65 25.20
CA VAL A 110 12.59 3.73 24.94
C VAL A 110 11.70 3.41 23.74
N GLN A 111 12.27 2.90 22.65
CA GLN A 111 11.50 2.51 21.45
C GLN A 111 10.53 1.37 21.74
N LYS A 112 10.97 0.36 22.50
CA LYS A 112 10.12 -0.74 22.96
C LYS A 112 8.96 -0.23 23.81
N TYR A 113 9.23 0.71 24.72
CA TYR A 113 8.21 1.32 25.56
C TYR A 113 7.18 2.13 24.76
N ILE A 114 7.63 2.93 23.78
CA ILE A 114 6.73 3.70 22.88
C ILE A 114 5.81 2.74 22.12
N LYS A 115 6.36 1.65 21.56
CA LYS A 115 5.55 0.63 20.87
C LYS A 115 4.54 -0.01 21.80
N TYR A 116 4.93 -0.34 23.02
CA TYR A 116 4.02 -0.94 24.01
C TYR A 116 2.85 0.00 24.32
N ILE A 117 3.11 1.27 24.63
CA ILE A 117 2.05 2.24 24.96
C ILE A 117 1.10 2.43 23.77
N ILE A 118 1.66 2.68 22.59
CA ILE A 118 0.86 3.10 21.43
C ILE A 118 0.18 1.89 20.79
N LEU A 119 0.90 0.79 20.53
CA LEU A 119 0.35 -0.34 19.77
C LEU A 119 -0.45 -1.34 20.62
N HIS A 120 -0.12 -1.48 21.91
CA HIS A 120 -0.76 -2.46 22.78
C HIS A 120 -1.72 -1.78 23.75
N LYS A 121 -1.20 -0.91 24.63
CA LYS A 121 -2.00 -0.30 25.72
C LYS A 121 -3.18 0.53 25.20
N LEU A 122 -3.03 1.25 24.10
CA LEU A 122 -4.12 2.06 23.52
C LEU A 122 -5.29 1.22 23.00
N GLY A 123 -5.04 -0.02 22.57
CA GLY A 123 -6.07 -0.92 22.05
C GLY A 123 -6.73 -1.81 23.12
N GLU A 124 -6.26 -1.76 24.36
CA GLU A 124 -6.78 -2.60 25.44
C GLU A 124 -8.17 -2.10 25.91
N PRO A 125 -9.14 -3.02 26.11
CA PRO A 125 -10.47 -2.65 26.55
C PRO A 125 -10.42 -2.04 27.95
N GLY A 126 -10.90 -0.80 28.08
CA GLY A 126 -10.86 -0.05 29.34
C GLY A 126 -9.59 0.77 29.57
N ALA A 127 -8.71 0.89 28.56
CA ALA A 127 -7.56 1.78 28.63
C ALA A 127 -7.99 3.25 28.77
N CYS A 128 -7.44 3.93 29.76
CA CYS A 128 -7.61 5.36 29.94
C CYS A 128 -6.65 6.13 29.02
N VAL A 129 -7.21 6.96 28.14
CA VAL A 129 -6.45 7.79 27.19
C VAL A 129 -5.56 8.81 27.93
N ASP A 130 -6.02 9.34 29.07
CA ASP A 130 -5.27 10.30 29.88
C ASP A 130 -3.98 9.72 30.45
N ASP A 131 -4.00 8.44 30.86
CA ASP A 131 -2.81 7.74 31.35
C ASP A 131 -1.76 7.58 30.24
N ILE A 132 -2.24 7.36 29.00
CA ILE A 132 -1.40 7.24 27.81
C ILE A 132 -0.77 8.60 27.47
N ILE A 133 -1.56 9.67 27.44
CA ILE A 133 -1.07 11.04 27.23
C ILE A 133 -0.01 11.38 28.28
N THR A 134 -0.30 11.13 29.56
CA THR A 134 0.64 11.39 30.66
C THR A 134 1.94 10.60 30.50
N SER A 135 1.85 9.36 30.05
CA SER A 135 3.01 8.50 29.80
C SER A 135 3.84 8.98 28.59
N LEU A 136 3.19 9.41 27.51
CA LEU A 136 3.84 9.93 26.30
C LEU A 136 4.49 11.30 26.54
N ARG A 137 3.92 12.15 27.39
CA ARG A 137 4.51 13.42 27.81
C ARG A 137 5.83 13.27 28.58
N ARG A 138 6.00 12.16 29.30
CA ARG A 138 7.22 11.88 30.08
C ARG A 138 8.39 11.35 29.24
N LEU A 139 8.18 11.13 27.94
CA LEU A 139 9.25 10.68 27.05
C LEU A 139 10.34 11.76 26.90
N PRO A 140 11.60 11.39 26.65
CA PRO A 140 12.69 12.35 26.51
C PRO A 140 12.71 13.01 25.12
N TRP A 141 11.68 13.79 24.77
CA TRP A 141 11.46 14.37 23.42
C TRP A 141 12.62 15.19 22.82
N SER A 142 13.53 15.70 23.66
CA SER A 142 14.69 16.52 23.24
C SER A 142 16.01 15.74 23.24
N SER A 143 15.99 14.41 23.34
CA SER A 143 17.22 13.61 23.36
C SER A 143 17.97 13.74 22.02
N PRO A 144 19.26 14.10 22.02
CA PRO A 144 20.07 14.18 20.80
C PRO A 144 20.49 12.79 20.27
N THR A 145 20.30 11.73 21.05
CA THR A 145 20.74 10.37 20.69
C THR A 145 19.70 9.59 19.88
N GLU A 146 18.41 9.93 20.02
CA GLU A 146 17.31 9.19 19.39
C GLU A 146 16.17 10.11 18.97
N ASP A 147 15.73 10.01 17.72
CA ASP A 147 14.57 10.73 17.20
C ASP A 147 13.25 10.11 17.70
N ILE A 148 12.87 10.44 18.93
CA ILE A 148 11.64 9.93 19.57
C ILE A 148 10.39 10.33 18.80
N LEU A 149 10.34 11.57 18.29
CA LEU A 149 9.23 12.05 17.46
C LEU A 149 8.99 11.13 16.26
N LYS A 150 10.05 10.70 15.57
CA LYS A 150 9.97 9.79 14.43
C LYS A 150 9.43 8.41 14.83
N HIS A 151 9.85 7.90 15.98
CA HIS A 151 9.39 6.60 16.50
C HIS A 151 7.91 6.64 16.91
N VAL A 152 7.49 7.71 17.58
CA VAL A 152 6.09 7.95 17.94
C VAL A 152 5.23 8.01 16.68
N LEU A 153 5.60 8.84 15.69
CA LEU A 153 4.89 8.95 14.41
C LEU A 153 4.77 7.59 13.70
N LYS A 154 5.87 6.83 13.63
CA LYS A 154 5.88 5.49 13.02
C LYS A 154 4.90 4.54 13.72
N CYS A 155 4.78 4.63 15.05
CA CYS A 155 3.82 3.82 15.81
C CYS A 155 2.37 4.29 15.61
N MET A 156 2.13 5.61 15.60
CA MET A 156 0.79 6.18 15.36
C MET A 156 0.27 5.81 13.96
N LEU A 157 1.08 5.99 12.92
CA LEU A 157 0.73 5.58 11.56
C LEU A 157 0.49 4.07 11.46
N LYS A 158 1.26 3.26 12.21
CA LYS A 158 1.06 1.81 12.23
C LYS A 158 -0.32 1.42 12.76
N ILE A 159 -0.84 2.12 13.78
CA ILE A 159 -2.23 1.91 14.24
C ILE A 159 -3.21 2.23 13.11
N ALA A 160 -3.05 3.36 12.43
CA ALA A 160 -3.92 3.74 11.33
C ALA A 160 -3.95 2.66 10.23
N TYR A 161 -2.84 1.95 10.02
CA TYR A 161 -2.76 0.85 9.06
C TYR A 161 -3.41 -0.46 9.52
N THR A 162 -3.43 -0.76 10.83
CA THR A 162 -3.77 -2.11 11.33
C THR A 162 -5.01 -2.16 12.22
N HIS A 163 -5.31 -1.12 12.98
CA HIS A 163 -6.37 -1.09 13.98
C HIS A 163 -7.35 0.04 13.70
N TYR A 164 -8.24 -0.19 12.74
CA TYR A 164 -9.21 0.82 12.28
C TYR A 164 -10.16 1.31 13.39
N THR A 165 -10.48 0.47 14.36
CA THR A 165 -11.38 0.78 15.48
C THR A 165 -10.73 1.66 16.56
N THR A 166 -9.40 1.65 16.69
CA THR A 166 -8.68 2.41 17.72
C THR A 166 -8.24 3.79 17.22
N ILE A 167 -8.54 4.13 15.96
CA ILE A 167 -8.19 5.44 15.37
C ILE A 167 -8.79 6.62 16.13
N PRO A 168 -10.06 6.61 16.59
CA PRO A 168 -10.61 7.73 17.36
C PRO A 168 -9.86 7.95 18.68
N ALA A 169 -9.54 6.87 19.40
CA ALA A 169 -8.74 6.96 20.64
C ALA A 169 -7.32 7.47 20.36
N LEU A 170 -6.74 7.10 19.22
CA LEU A 170 -5.47 7.67 18.77
C LEU A 170 -5.57 9.17 18.50
N ALA A 171 -6.61 9.62 17.81
CA ALA A 171 -6.82 11.05 17.55
C ALA A 171 -6.99 11.85 18.86
N ASP A 172 -7.68 11.28 19.85
CA ASP A 172 -7.79 11.85 21.20
C ASP A 172 -6.42 11.99 21.87
N THR A 173 -5.58 10.93 21.85
CA THR A 173 -4.20 11.01 22.37
C THR A 173 -3.35 12.07 21.67
N ILE A 174 -3.53 12.26 20.35
CA ILE A 174 -2.82 13.27 19.56
C ILE A 174 -3.27 14.67 20.00
N SER A 175 -4.57 14.86 20.21
CA SER A 175 -5.14 16.12 20.67
C SER A 175 -4.59 16.53 22.04
N GLY A 176 -4.51 15.58 22.98
CA GLY A 176 -3.95 15.80 24.31
C GLY A 176 -2.43 16.06 24.32
N LEU A 177 -1.71 15.64 23.27
CA LEU A 177 -0.28 15.92 23.10
C LEU A 177 0.01 17.27 22.42
N ASN A 178 -0.95 17.82 21.68
CA ASN A 178 -0.79 19.06 20.91
C ASN A 178 -0.21 20.23 21.73
N PRO A 179 -0.70 20.53 22.95
CA PRO A 179 -0.23 21.69 23.71
C PRO A 179 1.25 21.58 24.12
N TYR A 180 1.79 20.36 24.18
CA TYR A 180 3.16 20.10 24.61
C TYR A 180 4.11 19.91 23.43
N HIS A 181 3.63 19.31 22.34
CA HIS A 181 4.44 18.92 21.20
C HIS A 181 3.71 19.21 19.88
N SER A 182 3.46 20.50 19.59
CA SER A 182 2.78 20.94 18.36
C SER A 182 3.46 20.45 17.07
N ARG A 183 4.80 20.29 17.09
CA ARG A 183 5.57 19.72 15.98
C ARG A 183 5.09 18.33 15.57
N LEU A 184 4.56 17.54 16.51
CA LEU A 184 4.03 16.21 16.24
C LEU A 184 2.88 16.25 15.23
N ILE A 185 1.92 17.17 15.39
CA ILE A 185 0.76 17.28 14.50
C ILE A 185 1.17 17.76 13.12
N VAL A 186 2.03 18.78 13.04
CA VAL A 186 2.54 19.28 11.76
C VAL A 186 3.18 18.14 10.97
N THR A 187 4.13 17.43 11.58
CA THR A 187 4.81 16.31 10.91
C THR A 187 3.86 15.14 10.61
N LEU A 188 2.84 14.90 11.44
CA LEU A 188 1.84 13.86 11.17
C LEU A 188 0.96 14.21 9.97
N VAL A 189 0.53 15.47 9.85
CA VAL A 189 -0.22 15.97 8.68
C VAL A 189 0.60 15.86 7.41
N ASP A 190 1.88 16.24 7.44
CA ASP A 190 2.81 16.06 6.31
C ASP A 190 2.91 14.57 5.91
N CYS A 191 3.06 13.67 6.90
CA CYS A 191 3.12 12.22 6.65
C CYS A 191 1.82 11.67 6.05
N VAL A 192 0.66 12.16 6.50
CA VAL A 192 -0.65 11.81 5.94
C VAL A 192 -0.73 12.23 4.48
N TRP A 193 -0.36 13.49 4.18
CA TRP A 193 -0.38 14.05 2.84
C TRP A 193 0.50 13.23 1.89
N GLU A 194 1.74 12.97 2.28
CA GLU A 194 2.69 12.17 1.52
C GLU A 194 2.18 10.73 1.29
N HIS A 195 1.58 10.11 2.32
CA HIS A 195 1.06 8.74 2.20
C HIS A 195 -0.12 8.66 1.23
N VAL A 196 -1.02 9.65 1.27
CA VAL A 196 -2.19 9.69 0.39
C VAL A 196 -1.77 10.02 -1.03
N GLN A 197 -0.86 10.98 -1.23
CA GLN A 197 -0.27 11.30 -2.53
C GLN A 197 0.33 10.06 -3.19
N ASN A 198 1.17 9.32 -2.46
CA ASN A 198 1.76 8.07 -2.96
C ASN A 198 0.69 7.01 -3.30
N GLY A 199 -0.38 6.94 -2.50
CA GLY A 199 -1.51 6.03 -2.75
C GLY A 199 -2.32 6.39 -4.00
N LEU A 200 -2.37 7.67 -4.36
CA LEU A 200 -3.01 8.18 -5.58
C LEU A 200 -2.13 7.96 -6.82
N GLU A 201 -0.82 8.20 -6.71
CA GLU A 201 0.15 8.02 -7.81
C GLU A 201 0.33 6.54 -8.18
N VAL A 202 0.41 5.65 -7.18
CA VAL A 202 0.68 4.22 -7.39
C VAL A 202 -0.37 3.37 -6.68
N PRO A 203 -1.58 3.21 -7.26
CA PRO A 203 -2.66 2.50 -6.61
C PRO A 203 -2.41 0.99 -6.58
N LEU A 204 -1.90 0.49 -5.45
CA LEU A 204 -1.78 -0.94 -5.17
C LEU A 204 -2.97 -1.42 -4.32
N LYS A 205 -3.70 -2.44 -4.79
CA LYS A 205 -4.88 -2.98 -4.08
C LYS A 205 -4.63 -3.34 -2.61
N ARG A 206 -3.41 -3.77 -2.27
CA ARG A 206 -3.02 -4.12 -0.89
C ARG A 206 -2.89 -2.89 0.02
N ASP A 207 -2.45 -1.77 -0.54
CA ASP A 207 -2.15 -0.57 0.24
C ASP A 207 -3.35 0.38 0.33
N LEU A 208 -4.39 0.20 -0.50
CA LEU A 208 -5.64 0.97 -0.44
C LEU A 208 -6.32 0.92 0.95
N GLN A 209 -6.35 -0.24 1.61
CA GLN A 209 -6.91 -0.35 2.96
C GLN A 209 -6.14 0.49 3.99
N ARG A 210 -4.81 0.58 3.82
CA ARG A 210 -3.95 1.40 4.69
C ARG A 210 -4.16 2.88 4.43
N THR A 211 -4.26 3.27 3.14
CA THR A 211 -4.58 4.64 2.74
C THR A 211 -5.91 5.09 3.35
N LEU A 212 -6.96 4.25 3.29
CA LEU A 212 -8.24 4.55 3.94
C LEU A 212 -8.12 4.74 5.46
N GLY A 213 -7.28 3.93 6.13
CA GLY A 213 -7.00 4.09 7.55
C GLY A 213 -6.31 5.42 7.88
N VAL A 214 -5.35 5.85 7.07
CA VAL A 214 -4.67 7.15 7.20
C VAL A 214 -5.61 8.32 6.94
N VAL A 215 -6.44 8.24 5.89
CA VAL A 215 -7.46 9.25 5.60
C VAL A 215 -8.47 9.34 6.74
N ARG A 216 -8.86 8.21 7.35
CA ARG A 216 -9.71 8.22 8.53
C ARG A 216 -9.01 8.91 9.71
N LEU A 217 -7.74 8.62 9.98
CA LEU A 217 -7.00 9.30 11.04
C LEU A 217 -7.02 10.82 10.84
N PHE A 218 -6.83 11.29 9.61
CA PHE A 218 -6.91 12.71 9.28
C PHE A 218 -8.30 13.31 9.57
N GLY A 219 -9.38 12.60 9.23
CA GLY A 219 -10.74 13.00 9.57
C GLY A 219 -11.01 13.03 11.07
N GLU A 220 -10.51 12.05 11.83
CA GLU A 220 -10.64 12.07 13.30
C GLU A 220 -9.80 13.20 13.91
N MET A 221 -8.63 13.51 13.38
CA MET A 221 -7.84 14.67 13.82
C MET A 221 -8.60 15.99 13.64
N TYR A 222 -9.43 16.12 12.60
CA TYR A 222 -10.35 17.24 12.49
C TYR A 222 -11.44 17.23 13.56
N ASN A 223 -12.07 16.08 13.83
CA ASN A 223 -13.09 15.94 14.88
C ASN A 223 -12.57 16.32 16.28
N PHE A 224 -11.31 15.99 16.57
CA PHE A 224 -10.64 16.34 17.82
C PHE A 224 -9.96 17.73 17.79
N MET A 225 -10.29 18.59 16.81
CA MET A 225 -9.81 19.97 16.70
C MET A 225 -8.28 20.12 16.59
N CYS A 226 -7.58 19.11 16.09
CA CYS A 226 -6.14 19.17 15.83
C CYS A 226 -5.81 19.89 14.51
N ILE A 227 -6.77 19.93 13.58
CA ILE A 227 -6.61 20.41 12.21
C ILE A 227 -7.73 21.43 11.90
N SER A 228 -7.40 22.45 11.13
CA SER A 228 -8.35 23.48 10.72
C SER A 228 -9.24 23.02 9.55
N THR A 229 -10.41 23.65 9.40
CA THR A 229 -11.30 23.37 8.26
C THR A 229 -10.62 23.67 6.92
N GLY A 230 -9.72 24.67 6.85
CA GLY A 230 -8.99 25.01 5.64
C GLY A 230 -8.14 23.85 5.13
N GLU A 231 -7.34 23.26 6.02
CA GLU A 231 -6.47 22.11 5.69
C GLU A 231 -7.26 20.88 5.23
N VAL A 232 -8.44 20.63 5.84
CA VAL A 232 -9.31 19.53 5.41
C VAL A 232 -9.88 19.80 4.03
N MET A 233 -10.32 21.02 3.76
CA MET A 233 -10.84 21.39 2.43
C MET A 233 -9.75 21.27 1.38
N ASP A 234 -8.56 21.82 1.62
CA ASP A 234 -7.41 21.72 0.71
C ASP A 234 -7.04 20.26 0.43
N PHE A 235 -7.04 19.41 1.46
CA PHE A 235 -6.82 17.97 1.31
C PHE A 235 -7.88 17.30 0.42
N LEU A 236 -9.16 17.60 0.64
CA LEU A 236 -10.25 17.04 -0.17
C LEU A 236 -10.18 17.55 -1.62
N TYR A 237 -9.90 18.84 -1.83
CA TYR A 237 -9.72 19.41 -3.15
C TYR A 237 -8.57 18.75 -3.90
N HIS A 238 -7.43 18.54 -3.23
CA HIS A 238 -6.27 17.87 -3.78
C HIS A 238 -6.60 16.44 -4.22
N VAL A 239 -7.25 15.65 -3.36
CA VAL A 239 -7.66 14.27 -3.69
C VAL A 239 -8.66 14.24 -4.86
N LEU A 240 -9.62 15.16 -4.90
CA LEU A 240 -10.65 15.21 -5.94
C LEU A 240 -10.10 15.64 -7.30
N HIS A 241 -9.14 16.57 -7.34
CA HIS A 241 -8.56 17.08 -8.58
C HIS A 241 -7.36 16.27 -9.06
N PHE A 242 -6.88 15.32 -8.26
CA PHE A 242 -5.75 14.48 -8.65
C PHE A 242 -6.05 13.69 -9.93
N GLY A 243 -5.27 13.95 -10.99
CA GLY A 243 -5.42 13.29 -12.30
C GLY A 243 -6.43 13.93 -13.25
N HIS A 244 -7.08 15.03 -12.87
CA HIS A 244 -7.91 15.83 -13.77
C HIS A 244 -7.13 17.04 -14.31
N ALA A 245 -7.17 17.26 -15.62
CA ALA A 245 -6.35 18.25 -16.32
C ALA A 245 -6.82 19.71 -16.15
N GLU A 246 -7.99 19.95 -15.56
CA GLU A 246 -8.57 21.28 -15.43
C GLU A 246 -9.19 21.46 -14.05
N THR A 247 -8.75 22.51 -13.34
CA THR A 247 -9.60 23.12 -12.31
C THR A 247 -10.83 23.66 -13.05
N PRO A 248 -12.07 23.35 -12.61
CA PRO A 248 -13.22 24.06 -13.11
C PRO A 248 -13.01 25.52 -12.73
N THR A 249 -12.73 26.38 -13.72
CA THR A 249 -12.80 27.82 -13.51
C THR A 249 -14.20 28.10 -12.96
N PRO A 250 -14.33 28.81 -11.82
CA PRO A 250 -15.64 29.17 -11.33
C PRO A 250 -16.32 29.98 -12.43
N ALA A 251 -17.45 29.47 -12.94
CA ALA A 251 -18.22 30.14 -13.98
C ALA A 251 -18.48 31.59 -13.53
N PRO A 252 -18.25 32.60 -14.38
CA PRO A 252 -18.54 33.97 -14.02
C PRO A 252 -20.01 34.07 -13.64
N ILE A 253 -20.28 34.57 -12.43
CA ILE A 253 -21.62 34.82 -11.92
C ILE A 253 -22.29 35.76 -12.93
N SER A 254 -23.18 35.22 -13.76
CA SER A 254 -24.00 36.03 -14.63
C SER A 254 -24.95 36.83 -13.73
N THR A 255 -24.65 38.11 -13.54
CA THR A 255 -25.57 39.04 -12.92
C THR A 255 -26.84 39.09 -13.78
N PRO A 256 -28.04 38.83 -13.22
CA PRO A 256 -29.28 38.99 -13.97
C PRO A 256 -29.47 40.47 -14.32
N ILE A 257 -29.82 40.71 -15.59
CA ILE A 257 -30.21 42.01 -16.16
C ILE A 257 -31.54 42.46 -15.54
#